data_AF-A0A1I7LY36-F1
#
_entry.id   AF-A0A1I7LY36-F1
#
_cell.length_a   1.000
_cell.length_b   1.000
_cell.length_c   1.000
_cell.angle_alpha   90.00
_cell.angle_beta   90.00
_cell.angle_gamma   90.00
#
_symmetry.space_group_name_H-M   'P 1'
#
loop_
_entity.id
_entity.type
_entity.pdbx_description
1 polymer ?
#
loop_
_entity_poly.entity_id
_entity_poly.type
_entity_poly.pdbx_seq_one_letter_code
_entity_poly.pdbx_strand_id
1 'polypeptide(L)' 'MSLPCSVRDVHMSGALIMIDPSVCLSDKIFLRLDGTCGYVLCSIVWRGKGEIAVVFLSRHEKVEFKGLAY' A
#
# COMPACT_ATOMS: atom_id res chain seq x y z
N MET A 1 14.62 3.67 -2.09
CA MET A 1 13.96 4.93 -2.50
C MET A 1 12.49 4.80 -2.16
N SER A 2 11.91 5.79 -1.47
CA SER A 2 10.47 5.85 -1.16
C SER A 2 9.79 6.78 -2.14
N LEU A 3 8.61 6.38 -2.63
CA LEU A 3 7.82 7.17 -3.56
C LEU A 3 6.50 7.54 -2.89
N PRO A 4 6.07 8.81 -2.98
CA PRO A 4 4.74 9.18 -2.50
C PRO A 4 3.68 8.46 -3.35
N CYS A 5 2.63 7.99 -2.70
CA CYS A 5 1.48 7.37 -3.35
C CYS A 5 0.22 7.71 -2.57
N SER A 6 -0.93 7.63 -3.24
CA SER A 6 -2.23 7.89 -2.61
C SER A 6 -3.01 6.59 -2.51
N VAL A 7 -3.47 6.26 -1.32
CA VAL A 7 -4.33 5.09 -1.10
C VAL A 7 -5.75 5.45 -1.50
N ARG A 8 -6.32 4.72 -2.46
CA ARG A 8 -7.69 4.93 -2.96
C ARG A 8 -8.72 4.14 -2.17
N ASP A 9 -8.38 2.90 -1.82
CA ASP A 9 -9.23 2.01 -1.03
C ASP A 9 -8.38 1.02 -0.21
N VAL A 10 -8.88 0.60 0.95
CA VAL A 10 -8.21 -0.34 1.86
C VAL A 10 -9.19 -1.41 2.31
N HIS A 11 -8.75 -2.66 2.19
CA HIS A 11 -9.40 -3.82 2.73
C HIS A 11 -8.48 -4.53 3.75
N MET A 12 -9.02 -5.42 4.57
CA MET A 12 -8.22 -6.16 5.57
C MET A 12 -7.05 -6.96 4.96
N SER A 13 -7.15 -7.31 3.68
CA SER A 13 -6.21 -8.17 2.95
C SER A 13 -5.37 -7.45 1.90
N GLY A 14 -5.60 -6.16 1.67
CA GLY A 14 -4.95 -5.43 0.58
C GLY A 14 -5.41 -4.00 0.42
N ALA A 15 -4.88 -3.32 -0.59
CA ALA A 15 -5.22 -1.94 -0.90
C ALA A 15 -5.16 -1.67 -2.40
N LEU A 16 -5.93 -0.66 -2.83
CA LEU A 16 -5.82 -0.06 -4.15
C LEU A 16 -5.09 1.28 -4.01
N ILE A 17 -4.02 1.45 -4.78
CA ILE A 17 -3.10 2.58 -4.64
C ILE A 17 -2.96 3.27 -5.98
N MET A 18 -3.04 4.60 -5.98
CA MET A 18 -2.69 5.44 -7.11
C MET A 18 -1.19 5.72 -7.11
N ILE A 19 -0.55 5.47 -8.25
CA ILE A 19 0.88 5.71 -8.47
C ILE A 19 1.09 6.50 -9.76
N ASP A 20 2.21 7.21 -9.86
CA ASP A 20 2.60 7.80 -11.13
C ASP A 20 2.85 6.68 -12.17
N PRO A 21 2.21 6.74 -13.36
CA PRO A 21 2.33 5.69 -14.37
C PRO A 21 3.75 5.53 -14.95
N SER A 22 4.64 6.50 -14.74
CA SER A 22 6.07 6.41 -15.12
C SER A 22 6.90 5.57 -14.14
N VAL A 23 6.35 5.24 -12.97
CA VAL A 23 7.06 4.49 -11.94
C VAL A 23 7.03 2.99 -12.24
N CYS A 24 8.21 2.42 -12.40
CA CYS A 24 8.41 0.97 -12.47
C CYS A 24 8.61 0.40 -11.06
N LEU A 25 7.58 -0.30 -10.54
CA LEU A 25 7.65 -1.02 -9.26
C LEU A 25 7.90 -2.51 -9.47
N SER A 26 8.76 -3.08 -8.64
CA SER A 26 8.88 -4.53 -8.46
C SER A 26 7.55 -5.16 -8.01
N ASP A 27 7.38 -6.47 -8.24
CA ASP A 27 6.16 -7.19 -7.83
C ASP A 27 5.93 -7.21 -6.32
N LYS A 28 6.97 -6.96 -5.52
CA LYS A 28 6.88 -6.81 -4.07
C LYS A 28 7.32 -5.41 -3.67
N ILE A 29 6.52 -4.78 -2.83
CA ILE A 29 6.78 -3.43 -2.33
C ILE A 29 6.58 -3.39 -0.82
N PHE A 30 7.27 -2.46 -0.16
CA PHE A 30 6.96 -2.08 1.22
C PHE A 30 6.08 -0.84 1.20
N LEU A 31 4.92 -0.94 1.82
CA LEU A 31 3.99 0.18 1.95
C LEU A 31 4.09 0.76 3.36
N ARG A 32 4.36 2.06 3.44
CA ARG A 32 4.32 2.81 4.69
C ARG A 32 3.02 3.61 4.72
N LEU A 33 2.22 3.41 5.76
CA LEU A 33 1.01 4.21 5.98
C LEU A 33 1.38 5.42 6.84
N ASP A 34 1.02 6.61 6.40
CA ASP A 34 1.24 7.83 7.16
C ASP A 34 0.57 7.75 8.54
N GLY A 35 1.30 8.18 9.57
CA GLY A 35 0.86 8.03 10.96
C GLY A 35 1.21 6.69 11.60
N THR A 36 1.76 5.74 10.87
CA THR A 36 2.31 4.49 11.42
C THR A 36 3.84 4.46 11.36
N CYS A 37 4.46 3.83 12.36
CA CYS A 37 5.92 3.60 12.37
C CYS A 37 6.33 2.35 11.57
N GLY A 38 5.38 1.61 11.02
CA GLY A 38 5.60 0.31 10.39
C GLY A 38 5.58 0.33 8.87
N TYR A 39 6.17 -0.70 8.27
CA TYR A 39 6.05 -1.02 6.85
C TYR A 39 5.31 -2.33 6.69
N VAL A 40 4.36 -2.39 5.76
CA VAL A 40 3.67 -3.62 5.38
C VAL A 40 4.31 -4.15 4.10
N LEU A 41 4.75 -5.41 4.11
CA LEU A 41 5.19 -6.08 2.89
C LEU A 41 3.95 -6.43 2.05
N CYS A 42 3.95 -6.00 0.80
CA CYS A 42 2.84 -6.20 -0.12
C CYS A 42 3.29 -6.88 -1.41
N SER A 43 2.40 -7.65 -2.02
CA SER A 43 2.57 -8.14 -3.40
C SER A 43 1.62 -7.40 -4.31
N ILE A 44 2.11 -6.88 -5.44
CA ILE A 44 1.29 -6.34 -6.51
C ILE A 44 0.62 -7.52 -7.22
N VAL A 45 -0.71 -7.53 -7.25
CA VAL A 45 -1.53 -8.57 -7.92
C VAL A 45 -2.19 -8.07 -9.18
N TRP A 46 -2.25 -6.74 -9.37
CA TRP A 46 -2.79 -6.12 -10.56
C TRP A 46 -2.17 -4.74 -10.79
N ARG A 47 -2.01 -4.35 -12.06
CA ARG A 47 -1.52 -3.05 -12.50
C ARG A 47 -2.48 -2.48 -13.54
N GLY A 48 -2.91 -1.24 -13.34
CA GLY A 48 -3.71 -0.44 -14.25
C GLY A 48 -3.06 0.91 -14.54
N LYS A 49 -3.68 1.70 -15.43
CA LYS A 49 -3.15 3.03 -15.79
C LYS A 49 -3.19 3.98 -14.59
N GLY A 50 -2.06 4.12 -13.90
CA GLY A 50 -1.90 4.99 -12.72
C GLY A 50 -2.36 4.34 -11.41
N GLU A 51 -2.63 3.03 -11.40
CA GLU A 51 -3.13 2.32 -10.23
C GLU A 51 -2.52 0.94 -10.10
N ILE A 52 -2.39 0.48 -8.86
CA ILE A 52 -1.98 -0.89 -8.54
C ILE A 52 -2.88 -1.44 -7.43
N ALA A 53 -3.20 -2.72 -7.53
CA ALA A 53 -3.82 -3.45 -6.43
C ALA A 53 -2.75 -4.31 -5.76
N VAL A 54 -2.70 -4.25 -4.44
CA VAL A 54 -1.74 -4.99 -3.63
C VAL A 54 -2.44 -5.85 -2.60
N VAL A 55 -1.85 -7.00 -2.30
CA VAL A 55 -2.24 -7.85 -1.17
C VAL A 55 -1.21 -7.75 -0.05
N PHE A 56 -1.67 -7.70 1.18
CA PHE A 56 -0.82 -7.65 2.36
C PHE A 56 -0.26 -9.04 2.67
N LEU A 57 1.06 -9.16 2.66
CA LEU A 57 1.76 -10.38 3.03
C LEU A 57 2.19 -10.24 4.50
N SER A 58 1.32 -10.63 5.45
CA SER A 58 1.68 -10.66 6.89
C SER A 58 2.97 -11.50 7.06
N ARG A 59 3.97 -11.16 7.90
CA ARG A 59 3.93 -10.70 9.31
C ARG A 59 5.10 -9.75 9.59
N HIS A 60 4.83 -8.62 10.25
CA HIS A 60 5.35 -8.25 11.57
C HIS A 60 4.65 -6.94 11.95
N GLU A 61 4.05 -6.95 13.14
CA GLU A 61 3.31 -5.86 13.77
C GLU A 61 1.88 -5.58 13.27
N LYS A 62 0.99 -5.68 14.25
CA LYS A 62 -0.42 -5.33 14.28
C LYS A 62 -0.60 -3.93 13.65
N VAL A 63 -1.20 -3.84 12.47
CA VAL A 63 -1.63 -2.56 11.90
C VAL A 63 -2.90 -2.16 12.66
N GLU A 64 -2.75 -1.39 13.74
CA GLU A 64 -3.88 -0.79 14.44
C GLU A 64 -4.37 0.42 13.64
N PHE A 65 -5.49 0.24 12.93
CA PHE A 65 -6.18 1.31 12.24
C PHE A 65 -6.81 2.26 13.26
N LYS A 66 -6.14 3.37 13.57
CA LYS A 66 -6.77 4.52 14.22
C LYS A 66 -7.33 5.44 13.13
N GLY A 67 -8.50 5.09 12.61
CA GLY A 67 -9.28 6.03 11.81
C GLY A 67 -9.80 7.14 12.71
N LEU A 68 -9.36 8.38 12.50
CA LEU A 68 -10.09 9.55 12.98
C LEU A 68 -11.28 9.75 12.05
N ALA A 69 -12.46 9.32 12.49
CA ALA A 69 -13.71 9.76 11.90
C ALA A 69 -13.88 11.26 12.18
N TYR A 70 -13.96 12.05 11.12
CA TYR A 70 -14.42 13.45 11.16
C TYR A 70 -15.94 13.51 11.17
#